data_AF-A0A9E2D1W9-F1
#
_entry.id   AF-A0A9E2D1W9-F1
#
_cell.length_a   1.000
_cell.length_b   1.000
_cell.length_c   1.000
_cell.angle_alpha   90.00
_cell.angle_beta   90.00
_cell.angle_gamma   90.00
#
_symmetry.space_group_name_H-M   'P 1'
#
loop_
_entity.id
_entity.type
_entity.pdbx_description
1 polymer ?
#
loop_
_entity_poly.entity_id
_entity_poly.type
_entity_poly.pdbx_seq_one_letter_code
_entity_poly.pdbx_strand_id
1 'polypeptide(L)'
;MIKPEGVKCLPACVVAAGYRNNNNGTVNNAGSNGNYWSNTVNGINSRNLNFNSDNANMNNNNRANGFSARCLEDYWESFLLQSREDFFICSIKLRLVMTCKFSITCFLLVLSILCRSESAWSGLVIHSQTAAQIELIGYNSLTESSIFKGNLTADSKYEINTLYRGLALLVFAGGQRYPVIIGDNSFTLKIADPGEPPSFVDSAENDFLYKSLTGGDPVPGHYDFALLMIQAKNLLDSSQSIKTVKELTTKKQEFHEFVRNHYASLKHSDMIKRLIAQYFMMHEYVDYHREGAPATDIRAEYHKEVLNGVRSWLDILKNHIPEHEILNYCVSLYYQRSMVTLASLIIGNFKDVAYCPGDEKQTFSFPDDLLISEVDGNKERKLNDFKGNKIIAFVSDDCPVSMVEAVSKVRQVAVQKKDEVVIVAPLQELSVKHLAMRKMLRSGKMFFINDEKWRKDNLSKKIKLPLFVRIGGDFN
;
A
#
# COMPACT_ATOMS: atom_id res chain seq x y z
N MET A 1 -14.28 35.90 -1.61
CA MET A 1 -13.18 35.12 -2.20
C MET A 1 -12.23 34.80 -1.06
N ILE A 2 -12.25 33.57 -0.54
CA ILE A 2 -11.38 33.12 0.56
C ILE A 2 -10.82 31.76 0.13
N LYS A 3 -9.50 31.65 0.01
CA LYS A 3 -8.82 30.35 -0.14
C LYS A 3 -8.74 29.69 1.24
N PRO A 4 -9.16 28.42 1.41
CA PRO A 4 -8.71 27.60 2.52
C PRO A 4 -7.27 27.15 2.22
N GLU A 5 -6.33 27.54 3.06
CA GLU A 5 -4.95 27.07 2.98
C GLU A 5 -4.80 25.66 3.60
N GLY A 6 -3.82 24.89 3.14
CA GLY A 6 -3.07 24.00 4.03
C GLY A 6 -3.65 22.62 4.41
N VAL A 7 -4.66 22.05 3.72
CA VAL A 7 -5.05 20.65 3.98
C VAL A 7 -4.14 19.67 3.23
N LYS A 8 -3.16 19.10 3.94
CA LYS A 8 -2.29 18.03 3.43
C LYS A 8 -3.06 16.71 3.38
N CYS A 9 -3.58 16.36 2.21
CA CYS A 9 -4.48 15.21 2.05
C CYS A 9 -3.75 13.90 1.72
N LEU A 10 -3.87 12.92 2.62
CA LEU A 10 -3.72 11.48 2.31
C LEU A 10 -4.96 10.99 1.53
N PRO A 11 -4.95 9.77 0.94
CA PRO A 11 -5.93 9.35 -0.09
C PRO A 11 -7.39 9.13 0.33
N ALA A 12 -7.76 9.59 1.52
CA ALA A 12 -9.12 9.52 2.06
C ALA A 12 -9.71 10.91 2.38
N CYS A 13 -9.15 11.99 1.82
CA CYS A 13 -9.77 13.31 1.90
C CYS A 13 -11.05 13.36 1.05
N VAL A 14 -12.19 13.42 1.75
CA VAL A 14 -13.50 13.71 1.15
C VAL A 14 -13.76 15.21 1.36
N VAL A 15 -13.93 15.97 0.27
CA VAL A 15 -13.99 17.44 0.32
C VAL A 15 -15.42 17.97 0.46
N ALA A 16 -15.60 19.06 1.21
CA ALA A 16 -16.87 19.77 1.34
C ALA A 16 -17.16 20.64 0.11
N ALA A 17 -17.20 20.05 -1.09
CA ALA A 17 -17.35 20.75 -2.36
C ALA A 17 -18.73 21.38 -2.61
N GLY A 18 -19.71 21.18 -1.71
CA GLY A 18 -21.08 21.62 -1.89
C GLY A 18 -21.83 20.76 -2.91
N TYR A 19 -22.68 21.40 -3.72
CA TYR A 19 -23.28 20.82 -4.91
C TYR A 19 -23.72 21.86 -5.92
N ARG A 20 -23.77 21.50 -7.21
CA ARG A 20 -24.45 22.31 -8.24
C ARG A 20 -25.94 22.00 -8.27
N ASN A 21 -26.78 23.01 -8.04
CA ASN A 21 -28.23 22.90 -8.05
C ASN A 21 -28.78 22.75 -9.48
N ASN A 22 -29.68 21.79 -9.68
CA ASN A 22 -30.24 21.45 -10.99
C ASN A 22 -31.16 22.54 -11.59
N ASN A 23 -31.80 23.39 -10.76
CA ASN A 23 -32.80 24.34 -11.22
C ASN A 23 -32.20 25.64 -11.78
N ASN A 24 -31.04 26.05 -11.29
CA ASN A 24 -30.41 27.34 -11.63
C ASN A 24 -28.89 27.26 -11.86
N GLY A 25 -28.28 26.08 -11.70
CA GLY A 25 -26.85 25.87 -11.91
C GLY A 25 -25.91 26.49 -10.87
N THR A 26 -26.44 27.06 -9.77
CA THR A 26 -25.64 27.65 -8.68
C THR A 26 -24.95 26.59 -7.82
N VAL A 27 -23.78 26.92 -7.27
CA VAL A 27 -23.07 26.05 -6.32
C VAL A 27 -23.52 26.39 -4.89
N ASN A 28 -24.17 25.43 -4.24
CA ASN A 28 -24.71 25.54 -2.89
C ASN A 28 -23.80 24.84 -1.88
N ASN A 29 -23.66 25.42 -0.69
CA ASN A 29 -23.01 24.81 0.49
C ASN A 29 -21.53 24.40 0.33
N ALA A 30 -20.81 24.96 -0.64
CA ALA A 30 -19.37 24.76 -0.78
C ALA A 30 -18.63 25.29 0.47
N GLY A 31 -17.67 24.52 0.98
CA GLY A 31 -16.99 24.75 2.25
C GLY A 31 -17.71 24.18 3.48
N SER A 32 -19.02 23.90 3.40
CA SER A 32 -19.84 23.50 4.56
C SER A 32 -20.41 22.08 4.47
N ASN A 33 -20.70 21.59 3.26
CA ASN A 33 -21.23 20.25 3.02
C ASN A 33 -20.46 19.51 1.93
N GLY A 34 -20.19 18.23 2.13
CA GLY A 34 -19.78 17.32 1.05
C GLY A 34 -20.95 16.49 0.57
N ASN A 35 -21.29 16.58 -0.72
CA ASN A 35 -22.33 15.78 -1.35
C ASN A 35 -21.71 14.84 -2.38
N TYR A 36 -21.91 13.54 -2.20
CA TYR A 36 -21.31 12.49 -3.03
C TYR A 36 -22.35 11.51 -3.55
N TRP A 37 -22.38 11.27 -4.85
CA TRP A 37 -23.24 10.25 -5.46
C TRP A 37 -22.82 8.83 -5.05
N SER A 38 -23.81 7.96 -4.85
CA SER A 38 -23.66 6.51 -4.79
C SER A 38 -24.07 5.90 -6.14
N ASN A 39 -23.60 4.68 -6.44
CA ASN A 39 -24.03 3.93 -7.61
C ASN A 39 -25.49 3.42 -7.53
N THR A 40 -26.18 3.63 -6.40
CA THR A 40 -27.60 3.27 -6.24
C THR A 40 -28.50 4.31 -6.91
N VAL A 41 -29.24 3.89 -7.96
CA VAL A 41 -30.24 4.71 -8.66
C VAL A 41 -31.64 4.45 -8.09
N ASN A 42 -32.49 5.48 -8.01
CA ASN A 42 -33.88 5.38 -7.55
C ASN A 42 -34.79 6.27 -8.42
N GLY A 43 -35.16 5.77 -9.61
CA GLY A 43 -35.95 6.49 -10.59
C GLY A 43 -35.26 7.75 -11.13
N ILE A 44 -35.92 8.90 -11.02
CA ILE A 44 -35.36 10.22 -11.36
C ILE A 44 -34.32 10.71 -10.34
N ASN A 45 -34.24 10.05 -9.17
CA ASN A 45 -33.28 10.33 -8.12
C ASN A 45 -32.13 9.32 -8.12
N SER A 46 -31.04 9.65 -7.45
CA SER A 46 -29.99 8.73 -7.06
C SER A 46 -29.72 8.89 -5.57
N ARG A 47 -29.15 7.86 -4.94
CA ARG A 47 -28.78 7.89 -3.54
C ARG A 47 -27.46 8.65 -3.38
N ASN A 48 -27.36 9.50 -2.38
CA ASN A 48 -26.15 10.28 -2.12
C ASN A 48 -25.77 10.26 -0.63
N LEU A 49 -24.48 10.36 -0.35
CA LEU A 49 -23.96 10.77 0.94
C LEU A 49 -24.01 12.30 1.01
N ASN A 50 -24.51 12.85 2.11
CA ASN A 50 -24.37 14.26 2.47
C ASN A 50 -23.76 14.31 3.88
N PHE A 51 -22.65 15.00 4.05
CA PHE A 51 -22.03 15.21 5.36
C PHE A 51 -21.63 16.68 5.57
N ASN A 52 -21.54 17.07 6.83
CA ASN A 52 -20.99 18.35 7.30
C ASN A 52 -20.07 18.09 8.50
N SER A 53 -19.75 19.10 9.31
CA SER A 53 -18.91 18.95 10.52
C SER A 53 -19.52 18.04 11.59
N ASP A 54 -20.85 17.90 11.61
CA ASP A 54 -21.59 17.38 12.76
C ASP A 54 -22.27 16.03 12.49
N ASN A 55 -22.60 15.74 11.22
CA ASN A 55 -23.37 14.55 10.84
C ASN A 55 -23.11 14.10 9.39
N ALA A 56 -23.40 12.83 9.09
CA ALA A 56 -23.31 12.22 7.77
C ALA A 56 -24.55 11.34 7.49
N ASN A 57 -25.31 11.67 6.45
CA ASN A 57 -26.60 11.06 6.13
C ASN A 57 -26.65 10.52 4.68
N MET A 58 -27.39 9.43 4.48
CA MET A 58 -27.64 8.85 3.15
C MET A 58 -29.03 9.26 2.65
N ASN A 59 -29.08 10.18 1.68
CA ASN A 59 -30.30 10.76 1.13
C ASN A 59 -30.59 10.22 -0.28
N ASN A 60 -31.77 10.56 -0.84
CA ASN A 60 -32.06 10.43 -2.27
C ASN A 60 -32.26 11.85 -2.83
N ASN A 61 -31.65 12.16 -3.98
CA ASN A 61 -31.76 13.49 -4.58
C ASN A 61 -31.77 13.41 -6.12
N ASN A 62 -32.25 14.47 -6.77
CA ASN A 62 -32.43 14.51 -8.22
C ASN A 62 -31.09 14.37 -8.95
N ARG A 63 -31.00 13.43 -9.89
CA ARG A 63 -29.79 13.10 -10.67
C ARG A 63 -29.26 14.27 -11.51
N ALA A 64 -30.08 15.29 -11.76
CA ALA A 64 -29.67 16.52 -12.43
C ALA A 64 -28.83 17.47 -11.54
N ASN A 65 -28.70 17.19 -10.23
CA ASN A 65 -27.75 17.92 -9.38
C ASN A 65 -26.31 17.47 -9.63
N GLY A 66 -25.38 18.42 -9.66
CA GLY A 66 -23.95 18.12 -9.71
C GLY A 66 -23.42 17.86 -8.30
N PHE A 67 -23.51 16.61 -7.83
CA PHE A 67 -22.74 16.13 -6.68
C PHE A 67 -21.40 15.54 -7.16
N SER A 68 -20.42 15.52 -6.28
CA SER A 68 -19.14 14.86 -6.58
C SER A 68 -19.37 13.36 -6.75
N ALA A 69 -18.71 12.74 -7.73
CA ALA A 69 -18.46 11.31 -7.66
C ALA A 69 -17.26 11.11 -6.72
N ARG A 70 -17.30 10.10 -5.85
CA ARG A 70 -16.07 9.66 -5.18
C ARG A 70 -15.38 8.69 -6.11
N CYS A 71 -14.28 9.10 -6.72
CA CYS A 71 -13.25 8.12 -7.04
C CYS A 71 -12.85 7.49 -5.70
N LEU A 72 -13.09 6.20 -5.54
CA LEU A 72 -12.22 5.44 -4.65
C LEU A 72 -10.81 5.62 -5.24
N GLU A 73 -9.82 5.92 -4.40
CA GLU A 73 -8.45 5.62 -4.79
C GLU A 73 -8.38 4.10 -4.84
N ASP A 74 -8.74 3.57 -6.00
CA ASP A 74 -8.27 2.26 -6.38
C ASP A 74 -6.79 2.39 -6.72
N TYR A 75 -6.03 1.33 -6.46
CA TYR A 75 -4.60 1.24 -6.73
C TYR A 75 -4.25 1.19 -8.25
N TRP A 76 -5.09 1.78 -9.12
CA TRP A 76 -4.89 1.85 -10.58
C TRP A 76 -4.73 3.27 -11.16
N GLU A 77 -5.09 4.37 -10.46
CA GLU A 77 -4.82 5.74 -10.94
C GLU A 77 -3.41 6.25 -10.56
N SER A 78 -2.39 5.60 -11.09
CA SER A 78 -1.04 6.18 -11.14
C SER A 78 -0.38 6.02 -12.50
N PHE A 79 -1.16 5.90 -13.58
CA PHE A 79 -0.60 5.59 -14.90
C PHE A 79 -0.72 6.68 -15.99
N LEU A 80 -1.83 7.42 -16.13
CA LEU A 80 -1.98 8.40 -17.25
C LEU A 80 -2.78 9.72 -17.01
N LEU A 81 -3.22 10.06 -15.80
CA LEU A 81 -4.10 11.24 -15.58
C LEU A 81 -3.62 12.23 -14.52
N GLN A 82 -2.62 13.07 -14.85
CA GLN A 82 -2.39 14.32 -14.10
C GLN A 82 -1.75 15.46 -14.93
N SER A 83 -1.95 15.49 -16.25
CA SER A 83 -1.44 16.55 -17.13
C SER A 83 -2.36 17.78 -17.19
N ARG A 84 -2.59 18.47 -16.05
CA ARG A 84 -2.99 19.91 -16.03
C ARG A 84 -3.09 20.57 -14.64
N GLU A 85 -2.77 21.87 -14.64
CA GLU A 85 -2.98 22.93 -13.63
C GLU A 85 -1.99 23.02 -12.44
N ASP A 86 -0.84 23.62 -12.76
CA ASP A 86 -0.14 24.72 -12.07
C ASP A 86 -0.07 24.75 -10.53
N PHE A 87 1.16 24.72 -10.00
CA PHE A 87 1.47 25.34 -8.71
C PHE A 87 2.80 26.12 -8.70
N PHE A 88 2.74 27.31 -8.11
CA PHE A 88 3.82 28.31 -8.09
C PHE A 88 4.48 28.36 -6.70
N ILE A 89 5.82 28.31 -6.65
CA ILE A 89 6.73 28.90 -5.64
C ILE A 89 6.50 28.55 -4.14
N CYS A 90 7.48 27.87 -3.51
CA CYS A 90 8.53 28.58 -2.74
C CYS A 90 9.74 27.68 -2.38
N SER A 91 10.91 28.31 -2.18
CA SER A 91 12.22 27.66 -1.95
C SER A 91 12.87 28.16 -0.64
N ILE A 92 14.18 27.84 -0.45
CA ILE A 92 15.15 28.33 0.57
C ILE A 92 15.37 27.27 1.68
N LYS A 93 16.48 26.51 1.78
CA LYS A 93 17.97 26.68 1.63
C LYS A 93 18.62 26.48 3.00
N LEU A 94 19.65 25.61 3.10
CA LEU A 94 20.79 25.83 4.01
C LEU A 94 22.09 25.21 3.48
N ARG A 95 23.22 25.65 4.06
CA ARG A 95 24.63 25.66 3.57
C ARG A 95 25.58 25.40 4.77
N LEU A 96 26.85 24.95 4.66
CA LEU A 96 27.74 24.50 3.56
C LEU A 96 28.94 23.72 4.20
N VAL A 97 29.55 22.78 3.45
CA VAL A 97 31.04 22.55 3.36
C VAL A 97 31.83 21.91 4.52
N MET A 98 32.56 20.83 4.19
CA MET A 98 34.03 20.63 4.31
C MET A 98 34.37 19.13 4.13
N THR A 99 34.83 18.65 2.97
CA THR A 99 36.23 18.62 2.49
C THR A 99 37.27 18.02 3.44
N CYS A 100 37.64 16.76 3.20
CA CYS A 100 39.05 16.34 3.27
C CYS A 100 39.29 15.13 2.36
N LYS A 101 40.04 15.31 1.26
CA LYS A 101 40.67 14.22 0.50
C LYS A 101 42.11 14.13 0.98
N PHE A 102 42.63 12.93 1.27
CA PHE A 102 43.95 12.48 0.80
C PHE A 102 44.19 10.99 1.08
N SER A 103 44.94 10.34 0.19
CA SER A 103 45.61 9.03 0.38
C SER A 103 44.76 7.73 0.38
N ILE A 104 44.07 7.44 -0.74
CA ILE A 104 43.64 6.06 -1.10
C ILE A 104 44.03 5.72 -2.56
N THR A 105 45.21 6.16 -3.01
CA THR A 105 45.65 5.99 -4.42
C THR A 105 46.59 4.81 -4.64
N CYS A 106 47.23 4.27 -3.59
CA CYS A 106 48.15 3.13 -3.71
C CYS A 106 47.52 1.76 -3.39
N PHE A 107 46.36 1.71 -2.73
CA PHE A 107 45.76 0.43 -2.32
C PHE A 107 44.77 -0.15 -3.35
N LEU A 108 44.19 0.70 -4.22
CA LEU A 108 43.22 0.29 -5.24
C LEU A 108 43.86 -0.37 -6.48
N LEU A 109 45.14 -0.13 -6.73
CA LEU A 109 45.83 -0.57 -7.96
C LEU A 109 46.27 -2.05 -7.90
N VAL A 110 46.27 -2.66 -6.71
CA VAL A 110 46.61 -4.08 -6.51
C VAL A 110 45.37 -4.98 -6.53
N LEU A 111 44.20 -4.47 -6.12
CA LEU A 111 42.95 -5.24 -6.15
C LEU A 111 42.36 -5.39 -7.57
N SER A 112 42.61 -4.42 -8.46
CA SER A 112 42.10 -4.39 -9.83
C SER A 112 42.66 -5.49 -10.76
N ILE A 113 43.69 -6.22 -10.33
CA ILE A 113 44.38 -7.24 -11.14
C ILE A 113 43.84 -8.66 -10.88
N LEU A 114 43.12 -8.90 -9.76
CA LEU A 114 42.68 -10.23 -9.33
C LEU A 114 41.18 -10.53 -9.47
N CYS A 115 40.36 -9.55 -9.90
CA CYS A 115 38.93 -9.77 -10.21
C CYS A 115 38.59 -9.36 -11.65
N ARG A 116 39.16 -10.06 -12.64
CA ARG A 116 38.60 -10.08 -14.01
C ARG A 116 37.54 -11.16 -14.15
N SER A 117 36.38 -10.90 -13.56
CA SER A 117 35.10 -11.40 -14.04
C SER A 117 34.27 -10.18 -14.43
N GLU A 118 34.23 -9.85 -15.71
CA GLU A 118 33.39 -8.77 -16.22
C GLU A 118 31.92 -9.21 -16.17
N SER A 119 31.30 -9.07 -15.00
CA SER A 119 29.86 -8.88 -14.94
C SER A 119 29.57 -7.56 -15.64
N ALA A 120 29.00 -7.60 -16.85
CA ALA A 120 28.60 -6.40 -17.56
C ALA A 120 27.53 -5.66 -16.74
N TRP A 121 27.94 -4.62 -16.02
CA TRP A 121 27.02 -3.75 -15.30
C TRP A 121 26.22 -2.96 -16.33
N SER A 122 24.90 -3.10 -16.35
CA SER A 122 24.06 -2.19 -17.12
C SER A 122 23.98 -0.87 -16.36
N GLY A 123 24.48 0.19 -16.98
CA GLY A 123 24.44 1.53 -16.44
C GLY A 123 23.08 2.16 -16.71
N LEU A 124 22.30 2.42 -15.65
CA LEU A 124 21.15 3.29 -15.73
C LEU A 124 21.61 4.73 -15.47
N VAL A 125 21.45 5.62 -16.46
CA VAL A 125 21.71 7.05 -16.27
C VAL A 125 20.38 7.77 -16.14
N ILE A 126 20.10 8.38 -14.99
CA ILE A 126 18.97 9.31 -14.84
C ILE A 126 19.45 10.72 -15.17
N HIS A 127 18.83 11.36 -16.15
CA HIS A 127 19.03 12.76 -16.50
C HIS A 127 17.76 13.55 -16.20
N SER A 128 17.83 14.48 -15.25
CA SER A 128 16.66 15.25 -14.78
C SER A 128 16.81 16.71 -15.16
N GLN A 129 15.83 17.26 -15.89
CA GLN A 129 15.76 18.68 -16.23
C GLN A 129 15.25 19.51 -15.06
N THR A 130 14.34 18.95 -14.26
CA THR A 130 13.78 19.56 -13.05
C THR A 130 14.39 18.96 -11.77
N ALA A 131 14.31 19.70 -10.66
CA ALA A 131 14.68 19.17 -9.35
C ALA A 131 13.54 18.31 -8.79
N ALA A 132 13.81 17.06 -8.46
CA ALA A 132 12.79 16.09 -8.06
C ALA A 132 13.33 15.12 -6.99
N GLN A 133 12.51 14.83 -5.97
CA GLN A 133 12.79 13.71 -5.07
C GLN A 133 12.16 12.44 -5.64
N ILE A 134 12.97 11.41 -5.87
CA ILE A 134 12.55 10.14 -6.46
C ILE A 134 12.97 8.92 -5.62
N GLU A 135 12.23 7.84 -5.82
CA GLU A 135 12.60 6.49 -5.43
C GLU A 135 12.30 5.52 -6.58
N LEU A 136 13.28 4.70 -6.95
CA LEU A 136 13.16 3.66 -7.97
C LEU A 136 13.02 2.31 -7.25
N ILE A 137 11.83 1.71 -7.33
CA ILE A 137 11.48 0.50 -6.57
C ILE A 137 11.55 -0.72 -7.49
N GLY A 138 12.34 -1.71 -7.10
CA GLY A 138 12.40 -3.03 -7.72
C GLY A 138 11.61 -4.07 -6.94
N TYR A 139 11.13 -5.09 -7.63
CA TYR A 139 10.29 -6.16 -7.09
C TYR A 139 10.99 -7.51 -7.13
N ASN A 140 10.80 -8.28 -6.07
CA ASN A 140 11.10 -9.71 -6.05
C ASN A 140 9.92 -10.43 -5.40
N SER A 141 9.05 -10.96 -6.26
CA SER A 141 7.78 -11.60 -5.91
C SER A 141 6.82 -10.65 -5.16
N LEU A 142 6.67 -10.83 -3.84
CA LEU A 142 5.84 -9.95 -3.01
C LEU A 142 6.68 -8.91 -2.24
N THR A 143 8.00 -8.94 -2.38
CA THR A 143 8.92 -7.98 -1.72
C THR A 143 9.21 -6.78 -2.63
N GLU A 144 9.40 -5.63 -1.99
CA GLU A 144 9.84 -4.38 -2.62
C GLU A 144 11.24 -4.04 -2.13
N SER A 145 12.06 -3.47 -3.01
CA SER A 145 13.44 -3.09 -2.74
C SER A 145 13.74 -1.73 -3.36
N SER A 146 14.38 -0.83 -2.62
CA SER A 146 14.79 0.47 -3.13
C SER A 146 16.07 0.29 -3.96
N ILE A 147 15.98 0.42 -5.29
CA ILE A 147 17.13 0.37 -6.21
C ILE A 147 17.92 1.68 -6.10
N PHE A 148 17.21 2.79 -6.01
CA PHE A 148 17.77 4.13 -5.83
C PHE A 148 16.77 5.01 -5.11
N LYS A 149 17.25 5.86 -4.20
CA LYS A 149 16.45 6.89 -3.53
C LYS A 149 17.28 8.15 -3.39
N GLY A 150 16.79 9.28 -3.89
CA GLY A 150 17.60 10.49 -3.93
C GLY A 150 16.85 11.75 -4.35
N ASN A 151 17.49 12.88 -4.10
CA ASN A 151 17.05 14.19 -4.56
C ASN A 151 17.86 14.55 -5.81
N LEU A 152 17.19 14.59 -6.96
CA LEU A 152 17.76 15.02 -8.22
C LEU A 152 17.82 16.55 -8.26
N THR A 153 18.93 17.08 -8.75
CA THR A 153 19.08 18.50 -9.12
C THR A 153 18.69 18.72 -10.58
N ALA A 154 18.22 19.92 -10.91
CA ALA A 154 17.97 20.32 -12.29
C ALA A 154 19.24 20.21 -13.15
N ASP A 155 19.04 19.88 -14.43
CA ASP A 155 20.06 19.69 -15.48
C ASP A 155 21.26 18.80 -15.07
N SER A 156 21.00 17.73 -14.32
CA SER A 156 22.06 16.85 -13.81
C SER A 156 21.85 15.37 -14.11
N LYS A 157 22.96 14.63 -14.14
CA LYS A 157 23.02 13.20 -14.43
C LYS A 157 23.41 12.41 -13.19
N TYR A 158 22.73 11.28 -12.98
CA TYR A 158 22.99 10.33 -11.90
C TYR A 158 23.22 8.95 -12.52
N GLU A 159 24.41 8.39 -12.30
CA GLU A 159 24.74 7.03 -12.71
C GLU A 159 24.32 6.05 -11.60
N ILE A 160 23.52 5.05 -11.97
CA ILE A 160 22.99 4.03 -11.08
C ILE A 160 23.48 2.67 -11.60
N ASN A 161 24.41 2.08 -10.86
CA ASN A 161 24.87 0.71 -11.12
C ASN A 161 23.96 -0.27 -10.37
N THR A 162 23.20 -1.08 -11.10
CA THR A 162 22.24 -2.03 -10.50
C THR A 162 22.28 -3.40 -11.18
N LEU A 163 22.16 -4.44 -10.36
CA LEU A 163 21.97 -5.82 -10.79
C LEU A 163 20.49 -6.17 -10.97
N TYR A 164 19.57 -5.25 -10.68
CA TYR A 164 18.14 -5.46 -10.86
C TYR A 164 17.81 -5.64 -12.35
N ARG A 165 16.92 -6.60 -12.64
CA ARG A 165 16.38 -6.86 -13.98
C ARG A 165 14.87 -7.03 -13.87
N GLY A 166 14.11 -6.40 -14.77
CA GLY A 166 12.65 -6.44 -14.81
C GLY A 166 12.00 -5.06 -14.73
N LEU A 167 10.72 -5.01 -14.35
CA LEU A 167 9.94 -3.78 -14.23
C LEU A 167 10.21 -3.15 -12.86
N ALA A 168 10.90 -2.02 -12.85
CA ALA A 168 10.97 -1.13 -11.69
C ALA A 168 9.85 -0.08 -11.75
N LEU A 169 9.56 0.55 -10.62
CA LEU A 169 8.61 1.67 -10.52
C LEU A 169 9.36 2.92 -10.07
N LEU A 170 9.46 3.91 -10.95
CA LEU A 170 9.94 5.25 -10.61
C LEU A 170 8.80 5.98 -9.88
N VAL A 171 9.02 6.37 -8.63
CA VAL A 171 8.04 7.05 -7.77
C VAL A 171 8.58 8.43 -7.40
N PHE A 172 7.79 9.47 -7.67
CA PHE A 172 8.08 10.84 -7.25
C PHE A 172 7.48 11.12 -5.87
N ALA A 173 8.10 12.02 -5.10
CA ALA A 173 7.57 12.46 -3.80
C ALA A 173 6.19 13.14 -3.89
N GLY A 174 5.79 13.62 -5.07
CA GLY A 174 4.44 14.13 -5.36
C GLY A 174 3.38 13.03 -5.57
N GLY A 175 3.79 11.76 -5.61
CA GLY A 175 2.91 10.60 -5.76
C GLY A 175 2.86 9.99 -7.15
N GLN A 176 3.35 10.70 -8.19
CA GLN A 176 3.40 10.24 -9.58
C GLN A 176 4.29 9.00 -9.71
N ARG A 177 3.91 8.06 -10.59
CA ARG A 177 4.57 6.77 -10.75
C ARG A 177 4.69 6.37 -12.21
N TYR A 178 5.83 5.79 -12.57
CA TYR A 178 6.14 5.44 -13.95
C TYR A 178 6.89 4.10 -14.01
N PRO A 179 6.41 3.11 -14.78
CA PRO A 179 7.11 1.84 -14.94
C PRO A 179 8.39 2.02 -15.77
N VAL A 180 9.47 1.36 -15.36
CA VAL A 180 10.77 1.42 -16.04
C VAL A 180 11.29 -0.01 -16.16
N ILE A 181 11.38 -0.54 -17.37
CA ILE A 181 12.06 -1.81 -17.62
C ILE A 181 13.57 -1.57 -17.49
N ILE A 182 14.21 -2.32 -16.60
CA ILE A 182 15.66 -2.35 -16.45
C ILE A 182 16.15 -3.68 -17.00
N GLY A 183 16.81 -3.64 -18.15
CA GLY A 183 17.38 -4.81 -18.83
C GLY A 183 18.90 -4.89 -18.70
N ASP A 184 19.50 -5.73 -19.55
CA ASP A 184 20.96 -5.92 -19.62
C ASP A 184 21.69 -4.82 -20.40
N ASN A 185 20.97 -4.04 -21.21
CA ASN A 185 21.53 -2.91 -21.92
C ASN A 185 21.54 -1.65 -21.05
N SER A 186 22.61 -0.86 -21.16
CA SER A 186 22.70 0.46 -20.51
C SER A 186 21.81 1.45 -21.26
N PHE A 187 21.15 2.36 -20.54
CA PHE A 187 20.26 3.35 -21.14
C PHE A 187 20.17 4.64 -20.31
N THR A 188 19.72 5.73 -20.95
CA THR A 188 19.42 6.99 -20.25
C THR A 188 17.91 7.16 -20.08
N LEU A 189 17.47 7.26 -18.83
CA LEU A 189 16.12 7.72 -18.46
C LEU A 189 16.15 9.25 -18.33
N LYS A 190 15.30 9.94 -19.08
CA LYS A 190 15.14 11.40 -19.05
C LYS A 190 13.85 11.79 -18.34
N ILE A 191 13.97 12.62 -17.32
CA ILE A 191 12.86 13.25 -16.60
C ILE A 191 12.80 14.72 -17.04
N ALA A 192 11.70 15.11 -17.70
CA ALA A 192 11.41 16.51 -17.97
C ALA A 192 10.76 17.15 -16.73
N ASP A 193 9.57 16.68 -16.36
CA ASP A 193 8.81 17.09 -15.19
C ASP A 193 8.21 15.87 -14.46
N PRO A 194 8.01 15.89 -13.13
CA PRO A 194 7.33 14.82 -12.38
C PRO A 194 5.91 14.48 -12.85
N GLY A 195 5.21 15.38 -13.54
CA GLY A 195 3.87 15.16 -14.10
C GLY A 195 3.86 14.52 -15.49
N GLU A 196 5.01 14.41 -16.16
CA GLU A 196 5.14 13.87 -17.51
C GLU A 196 5.80 12.48 -17.52
N PRO A 197 5.38 11.57 -18.42
CA PRO A 197 6.07 10.30 -18.64
C PRO A 197 7.57 10.49 -18.93
N PRO A 198 8.47 9.68 -18.34
CA PRO A 198 9.88 9.72 -18.70
C PRO A 198 10.09 9.31 -20.15
N SER A 199 11.14 9.86 -20.78
CA SER A 199 11.59 9.45 -22.11
C SER A 199 12.92 8.71 -22.01
N PHE A 200 13.24 7.91 -23.02
CA PHE A 200 14.39 7.01 -22.98
C PHE A 200 15.37 7.30 -24.11
N VAL A 201 16.63 6.94 -23.91
CA VAL A 201 17.67 6.87 -24.94
C VAL A 201 18.35 5.53 -24.80
N ASP A 202 18.57 4.84 -25.92
CA ASP A 202 19.16 3.50 -26.00
C ASP A 202 18.35 2.39 -25.30
N SER A 203 17.04 2.60 -25.13
CA SER A 203 16.12 1.61 -24.53
C SER A 203 14.82 1.47 -25.34
N ALA A 204 14.93 0.81 -26.49
CA ALA A 204 13.80 0.54 -27.38
C ALA A 204 12.68 -0.31 -26.73
N GLU A 205 12.97 -1.10 -25.70
CA GLU A 205 11.95 -1.86 -24.96
C GLU A 205 11.04 -0.97 -24.10
N ASN A 206 11.60 0.06 -23.42
CA ASN A 206 10.76 1.06 -22.75
C ASN A 206 9.99 1.91 -23.78
N ASP A 207 10.61 2.31 -24.90
CA ASP A 207 9.91 3.05 -25.95
C ASP A 207 8.74 2.23 -26.55
N PHE A 208 8.93 0.91 -26.70
CA PHE A 208 7.88 -0.03 -27.07
C PHE A 208 6.77 -0.05 -26.02
N LEU A 209 7.12 -0.27 -24.75
CA LEU A 209 6.17 -0.32 -23.62
C LEU A 209 5.30 0.93 -23.57
N TYR A 210 5.90 2.13 -23.58
CA TYR A 210 5.16 3.38 -23.46
C TYR A 210 4.24 3.63 -24.67
N LYS A 211 4.71 3.37 -25.90
CA LYS A 211 3.86 3.51 -27.10
C LYS A 211 2.65 2.58 -27.07
N SER A 212 2.85 1.31 -26.71
CA SER A 212 1.75 0.35 -26.55
C SER A 212 0.75 0.77 -25.47
N LEU A 213 1.25 1.37 -24.37
CA LEU A 213 0.41 1.80 -23.26
C LEU A 213 -0.34 3.13 -23.53
N THR A 214 0.15 3.98 -24.44
CA THR A 214 -0.55 5.20 -24.89
C THR A 214 -1.38 4.99 -26.17
N GLY A 215 -1.45 3.76 -26.71
CA GLY A 215 -2.20 3.46 -27.94
C GLY A 215 -1.58 4.01 -29.23
N GLY A 216 -0.27 4.28 -29.24
CA GLY A 216 0.47 4.60 -30.46
C GLY A 216 1.05 3.33 -31.10
N ASP A 217 1.49 3.42 -32.36
CA ASP A 217 2.12 2.31 -33.06
C ASP A 217 3.57 2.08 -32.54
N PRO A 218 3.84 0.97 -31.82
CA PRO A 218 5.20 0.66 -31.38
C PRO A 218 6.02 0.10 -32.54
N VAL A 219 7.34 0.31 -32.52
CA VAL A 219 8.23 -0.33 -33.52
C VAL A 219 8.31 -1.82 -33.19
N PRO A 220 7.99 -2.74 -34.12
CA PRO A 220 8.07 -4.17 -33.87
C PRO A 220 9.49 -4.61 -33.47
N GLY A 221 9.58 -5.49 -32.46
CA GLY A 221 10.82 -6.06 -31.97
C GLY A 221 10.56 -7.16 -30.96
N HIS A 222 11.60 -7.91 -30.58
CA HIS A 222 11.51 -9.05 -29.68
C HIS A 222 11.60 -8.56 -28.21
N TYR A 223 10.51 -7.96 -27.74
CA TYR A 223 10.38 -7.36 -26.41
C TYR A 223 9.47 -8.20 -25.51
N ASP A 224 9.82 -9.47 -25.33
CA ASP A 224 8.95 -10.47 -24.69
C ASP A 224 8.55 -10.10 -23.25
N PHE A 225 9.43 -9.41 -22.51
CA PHE A 225 9.12 -8.96 -21.16
C PHE A 225 8.11 -7.79 -21.18
N ALA A 226 8.34 -6.75 -22.00
CA ALA A 226 7.36 -5.69 -22.19
C ALA A 226 6.00 -6.21 -22.70
N LEU A 227 5.99 -7.12 -23.67
CA LEU A 227 4.80 -7.79 -24.18
C LEU A 227 4.03 -8.52 -23.07
N LEU A 228 4.74 -9.25 -22.20
CA LEU A 228 4.12 -9.91 -21.04
C LEU A 228 3.55 -8.91 -20.02
N MET A 229 4.21 -7.78 -19.78
CA MET A 229 3.67 -6.73 -18.90
C MET A 229 2.39 -6.10 -19.49
N ILE A 230 2.33 -5.92 -20.81
CA ILE A 230 1.12 -5.45 -21.52
C ILE A 230 0.00 -6.50 -21.42
N GLN A 231 0.30 -7.78 -21.62
CA GLN A 231 -0.67 -8.88 -21.43
C GLN A 231 -1.21 -8.93 -19.99
N ALA A 232 -0.34 -8.78 -18.99
CA ALA A 232 -0.73 -8.72 -17.58
C ALA A 232 -1.65 -7.53 -17.28
N LYS A 233 -1.35 -6.35 -17.85
CA LYS A 233 -2.23 -5.17 -17.76
C LYS A 233 -3.58 -5.41 -18.44
N ASN A 234 -3.59 -5.95 -19.66
CA ASN A 234 -4.84 -6.22 -20.38
C ASN A 234 -5.73 -7.24 -19.63
N LEU A 235 -5.12 -8.23 -18.97
CA LEU A 235 -5.84 -9.16 -18.09
C LEU A 235 -6.45 -8.45 -16.88
N LEU A 236 -5.72 -7.56 -16.22
CA LEU A 236 -6.24 -6.69 -15.15
C LEU A 236 -7.43 -5.86 -15.63
N ASP A 237 -7.28 -5.14 -16.74
CA ASP A 237 -8.34 -4.26 -17.29
C ASP A 237 -9.59 -5.06 -17.68
N SER A 238 -9.42 -6.28 -18.22
CA SER A 238 -10.53 -7.17 -18.61
C SER A 238 -11.43 -7.64 -17.45
N SER A 239 -11.03 -7.40 -16.19
CA SER A 239 -11.83 -7.74 -15.01
C SER A 239 -12.93 -6.71 -14.69
N GLN A 240 -12.83 -5.48 -15.22
CA GLN A 240 -13.76 -4.39 -14.89
C GLN A 240 -15.18 -4.59 -15.45
N SER A 241 -15.35 -5.45 -16.46
CA SER A 241 -16.63 -5.68 -17.14
C SER A 241 -17.47 -6.82 -16.55
N ILE A 242 -16.98 -7.50 -15.51
CA ILE A 242 -17.61 -8.68 -14.91
C ILE A 242 -18.86 -8.30 -14.13
N LYS A 243 -19.95 -9.04 -14.32
CA LYS A 243 -21.25 -8.77 -13.66
C LYS A 243 -21.85 -9.99 -12.98
N THR A 244 -21.44 -11.20 -13.36
CA THR A 244 -22.02 -12.47 -12.88
C THR A 244 -20.99 -13.33 -12.15
N VAL A 245 -21.48 -14.18 -11.25
CA VAL A 245 -20.66 -15.19 -10.54
C VAL A 245 -19.98 -16.16 -11.51
N LYS A 246 -20.60 -16.44 -12.68
CA LYS A 246 -20.01 -17.30 -13.72
C LYS A 246 -18.80 -16.63 -14.38
N GLU A 247 -18.94 -15.39 -14.84
CA GLU A 247 -17.83 -14.60 -15.43
C GLU A 247 -16.69 -14.42 -14.42
N LEU A 248 -17.01 -14.15 -13.15
CA LEU A 248 -16.05 -14.07 -12.07
C LEU A 248 -15.26 -15.37 -11.91
N THR A 249 -15.95 -16.51 -11.91
CA THR A 249 -15.31 -17.83 -11.79
C THR A 249 -14.35 -18.08 -12.95
N THR A 250 -14.75 -17.77 -14.19
CA THR A 250 -13.88 -17.86 -15.37
C THR A 250 -12.67 -16.93 -15.24
N LYS A 251 -12.86 -15.64 -14.94
CA LYS A 251 -11.75 -14.69 -14.84
C LYS A 251 -10.76 -15.05 -13.72
N LYS A 252 -11.27 -15.55 -12.58
CA LYS A 252 -10.44 -16.09 -11.50
C LYS A 252 -9.53 -17.24 -11.98
N GLN A 253 -10.03 -18.12 -12.84
CA GLN A 253 -9.22 -19.19 -13.44
C GLN A 253 -8.14 -18.62 -14.38
N GLU A 254 -8.50 -17.68 -15.27
CA GLU A 254 -7.55 -16.99 -16.15
C GLU A 254 -6.41 -16.32 -15.34
N PHE A 255 -6.73 -15.64 -14.24
CA PHE A 255 -5.74 -15.02 -13.34
C PHE A 255 -4.79 -16.03 -12.72
N HIS A 256 -5.32 -17.16 -12.22
CA HIS A 256 -4.52 -18.24 -11.65
C HIS A 256 -3.60 -18.88 -12.69
N GLU A 257 -4.11 -19.16 -13.90
CA GLU A 257 -3.34 -19.75 -15.00
C GLU A 257 -2.25 -18.82 -15.51
N PHE A 258 -2.57 -17.53 -15.70
CA PHE A 258 -1.61 -16.53 -16.14
C PHE A 258 -0.44 -16.40 -15.15
N VAL A 259 -0.71 -16.27 -13.84
CA VAL A 259 0.38 -16.19 -12.85
C VAL A 259 1.16 -17.50 -12.78
N ARG A 260 0.49 -18.67 -12.81
CA ARG A 260 1.16 -19.99 -12.78
C ARG A 260 2.12 -20.17 -13.96
N ASN A 261 1.70 -19.78 -15.16
CA ASN A 261 2.46 -19.99 -16.40
C ASN A 261 3.60 -18.96 -16.57
N HIS A 262 3.48 -17.77 -15.98
CA HIS A 262 4.42 -16.66 -16.21
C HIS A 262 5.16 -16.18 -14.96
N TYR A 263 5.03 -16.87 -13.81
CA TYR A 263 5.64 -16.49 -12.53
C TYR A 263 7.12 -16.09 -12.62
N ALA A 264 7.92 -16.87 -13.37
CA ALA A 264 9.37 -16.67 -13.46
C ALA A 264 9.76 -15.27 -13.98
N SER A 265 8.95 -14.68 -14.85
CA SER A 265 9.12 -13.32 -15.35
C SER A 265 8.36 -12.31 -14.49
N LEU A 266 7.12 -12.61 -14.09
CA LEU A 266 6.27 -11.72 -13.30
C LEU A 266 6.84 -11.40 -11.90
N LYS A 267 7.69 -12.27 -11.33
CA LYS A 267 8.33 -12.02 -10.02
C LYS A 267 9.24 -10.79 -10.01
N HIS A 268 9.66 -10.31 -11.18
CA HIS A 268 10.47 -9.11 -11.34
C HIS A 268 9.63 -7.88 -11.74
N SER A 269 8.36 -7.84 -11.31
CA SER A 269 7.46 -6.69 -11.44
C SER A 269 6.44 -6.65 -10.31
N ASP A 270 5.65 -5.56 -10.26
CA ASP A 270 4.51 -5.43 -9.35
C ASP A 270 3.30 -6.30 -9.75
N MET A 271 3.35 -6.97 -10.90
CA MET A 271 2.20 -7.65 -11.49
C MET A 271 1.67 -8.80 -10.64
N ILE A 272 2.52 -9.53 -9.92
CA ILE A 272 2.07 -10.58 -8.98
C ILE A 272 1.17 -9.97 -7.90
N LYS A 273 1.60 -8.85 -7.29
CA LYS A 273 0.80 -8.12 -6.29
C LYS A 273 -0.52 -7.67 -6.88
N ARG A 274 -0.47 -7.03 -8.05
CA ARG A 274 -1.66 -6.45 -8.71
C ARG A 274 -2.67 -7.50 -9.15
N LEU A 275 -2.22 -8.62 -9.71
CA LEU A 275 -3.09 -9.74 -10.11
C LEU A 275 -3.75 -10.39 -8.89
N ILE A 276 -3.02 -10.64 -7.80
CA ILE A 276 -3.60 -11.17 -6.56
C ILE A 276 -4.58 -10.16 -5.93
N ALA A 277 -4.23 -8.87 -5.88
CA ALA A 277 -5.11 -7.83 -5.36
C ALA A 277 -6.41 -7.76 -6.15
N GLN A 278 -6.32 -7.64 -7.48
CA GLN A 278 -7.49 -7.55 -8.35
C GLN A 278 -8.34 -8.83 -8.30
N TYR A 279 -7.73 -10.01 -8.18
CA TYR A 279 -8.43 -11.28 -7.94
C TYR A 279 -9.40 -11.20 -6.75
N PHE A 280 -8.97 -10.59 -5.63
CA PHE A 280 -9.83 -10.42 -4.45
C PHE A 280 -10.79 -9.24 -4.57
N MET A 281 -10.42 -8.16 -5.26
CA MET A 281 -11.28 -7.00 -5.51
C MET A 281 -12.45 -7.32 -6.45
N MET A 282 -12.28 -8.24 -7.41
CA MET A 282 -13.35 -8.64 -8.35
C MET A 282 -14.66 -9.08 -7.68
N HIS A 283 -14.60 -9.54 -6.42
CA HIS A 283 -15.78 -9.87 -5.63
C HIS A 283 -16.74 -8.71 -5.39
N GLU A 284 -16.30 -7.47 -5.52
CA GLU A 284 -17.09 -6.27 -5.18
C GLU A 284 -17.89 -5.73 -6.37
N TYR A 285 -17.56 -6.18 -7.58
CA TYR A 285 -18.29 -5.84 -8.81
C TYR A 285 -19.45 -6.79 -9.09
N VAL A 286 -19.53 -7.92 -8.39
CA VAL A 286 -20.48 -9.01 -8.64
C VAL A 286 -21.54 -9.07 -7.57
N ASP A 287 -22.79 -9.08 -8.01
CA ASP A 287 -23.90 -9.29 -7.10
C ASP A 287 -24.05 -10.78 -6.75
N TYR A 288 -24.00 -11.07 -5.45
CA TYR A 288 -24.23 -12.39 -4.86
C TYR A 288 -25.70 -12.61 -4.47
N HIS A 289 -26.58 -11.62 -4.62
CA HIS A 289 -28.00 -11.80 -4.36
C HIS A 289 -28.61 -12.84 -5.31
N ARG A 290 -29.26 -13.83 -4.71
CA ARG A 290 -30.18 -14.75 -5.38
C ARG A 290 -31.59 -14.42 -4.92
N GLU A 291 -32.56 -14.46 -5.82
CA GLU A 291 -33.94 -14.12 -5.49
C GLU A 291 -34.47 -15.02 -4.34
N GLY A 292 -34.98 -14.40 -3.29
CA GLY A 292 -35.44 -15.10 -2.07
C GLY A 292 -34.35 -15.51 -1.06
N ALA A 293 -33.06 -15.28 -1.32
CA ALA A 293 -31.98 -15.68 -0.40
C ALA A 293 -31.78 -14.68 0.77
N PRO A 294 -31.62 -15.14 2.02
CA PRO A 294 -31.24 -14.30 3.15
C PRO A 294 -29.87 -13.62 2.98
N ALA A 295 -29.73 -12.40 3.49
CA ALA A 295 -28.46 -11.65 3.45
C ALA A 295 -27.32 -12.31 4.25
N THR A 296 -27.64 -13.25 5.15
CA THR A 296 -26.65 -14.09 5.85
C THR A 296 -25.91 -15.01 4.90
N ASP A 297 -26.59 -15.51 3.87
CA ASP A 297 -26.12 -16.59 3.01
C ASP A 297 -25.16 -16.01 1.96
N ILE A 298 -25.51 -14.84 1.44
CA ILE A 298 -24.67 -13.95 0.62
C ILE A 298 -23.32 -13.69 1.32
N ARG A 299 -23.36 -13.34 2.61
CA ARG A 299 -22.14 -13.09 3.38
C ARG A 299 -21.30 -14.35 3.61
N ALA A 300 -21.95 -15.49 3.85
CA ALA A 300 -21.27 -16.77 4.03
C ALA A 300 -20.61 -17.25 2.71
N GLU A 301 -21.29 -17.08 1.57
CA GLU A 301 -20.77 -17.38 0.23
C GLU A 301 -19.55 -16.50 -0.11
N TYR A 302 -19.64 -15.18 0.11
CA TYR A 302 -18.50 -14.27 -0.04
C TYR A 302 -17.30 -14.64 0.84
N HIS A 303 -17.53 -14.91 2.14
CA HIS A 303 -16.46 -15.35 3.04
C HIS A 303 -15.81 -16.66 2.56
N LYS A 304 -16.61 -17.64 2.12
CA LYS A 304 -16.11 -18.92 1.59
C LYS A 304 -15.25 -18.71 0.35
N GLU A 305 -15.69 -17.83 -0.55
CA GLU A 305 -14.97 -17.51 -1.77
C GLU A 305 -13.63 -16.81 -1.54
N VAL A 306 -13.55 -15.93 -0.54
CA VAL A 306 -12.29 -15.31 -0.11
C VAL A 306 -11.34 -16.37 0.46
N LEU A 307 -11.83 -17.26 1.35
CA LEU A 307 -11.01 -18.34 1.91
C LEU A 307 -10.53 -19.33 0.84
N ASN A 308 -11.37 -19.63 -0.16
CA ASN A 308 -10.99 -20.44 -1.32
C ASN A 308 -9.91 -19.74 -2.15
N GLY A 309 -10.05 -18.43 -2.39
CA GLY A 309 -9.04 -17.61 -3.06
C GLY A 309 -7.69 -17.65 -2.38
N VAL A 310 -7.64 -17.48 -1.06
CA VAL A 310 -6.39 -17.58 -0.28
C VAL A 310 -5.76 -18.95 -0.42
N ARG A 311 -6.54 -20.04 -0.35
CA ARG A 311 -6.04 -21.41 -0.54
C ARG A 311 -5.46 -21.62 -1.94
N SER A 312 -6.13 -21.13 -2.98
CA SER A 312 -5.63 -21.24 -4.36
C SER A 312 -4.33 -20.47 -4.58
N TRP A 313 -4.21 -19.26 -4.04
CA TRP A 313 -2.97 -18.48 -4.14
C TRP A 313 -1.81 -19.09 -3.36
N LEU A 314 -2.07 -19.68 -2.19
CA LEU A 314 -1.08 -20.49 -1.47
C LEU A 314 -0.62 -21.68 -2.33
N ASP A 315 -1.54 -22.46 -2.90
CA ASP A 315 -1.19 -23.62 -3.72
C ASP A 315 -0.36 -23.27 -4.98
N ILE A 316 -0.70 -22.16 -5.64
CA ILE A 316 0.01 -21.66 -6.83
C ILE A 316 1.42 -21.15 -6.49
N LEU A 317 1.60 -20.50 -5.35
CA LEU A 317 2.81 -19.72 -5.06
C LEU A 317 3.75 -20.35 -4.02
N LYS A 318 3.32 -21.34 -3.21
CA LYS A 318 4.14 -21.98 -2.15
C LYS A 318 5.49 -22.55 -2.61
N ASN A 319 5.59 -22.97 -3.87
CA ASN A 319 6.83 -23.49 -4.47
C ASN A 319 7.82 -22.38 -4.85
N HIS A 320 7.45 -21.12 -4.66
CA HIS A 320 8.21 -19.97 -5.14
C HIS A 320 8.29 -18.79 -4.15
N ILE A 321 7.36 -18.73 -3.19
CA ILE A 321 7.25 -17.70 -2.14
C ILE A 321 6.88 -18.43 -0.84
N PRO A 322 7.46 -18.08 0.32
CA PRO A 322 7.04 -18.60 1.60
C PRO A 322 5.54 -18.38 1.86
N GLU A 323 4.84 -19.41 2.33
CA GLU A 323 3.38 -19.37 2.54
C GLU A 323 2.93 -18.25 3.48
N HIS A 324 3.76 -17.90 4.47
CA HIS A 324 3.49 -16.79 5.38
C HIS A 324 3.56 -15.42 4.69
N GLU A 325 4.39 -15.21 3.66
CA GLU A 325 4.42 -13.96 2.89
C GLU A 325 3.16 -13.83 2.02
N ILE A 326 2.77 -14.92 1.35
CA ILE A 326 1.53 -14.99 0.56
C ILE A 326 0.32 -14.66 1.46
N LEU A 327 0.23 -15.30 2.62
CA LEU A 327 -0.88 -15.06 3.54
C LEU A 327 -0.86 -13.63 4.12
N ASN A 328 0.30 -13.10 4.53
CA ASN A 328 0.42 -11.73 5.01
C ASN A 328 -0.04 -10.73 3.93
N TYR A 329 0.32 -10.96 2.67
CA TYR A 329 -0.14 -10.12 1.56
C TYR A 329 -1.67 -10.18 1.41
N CYS A 330 -2.26 -11.37 1.35
CA CYS A 330 -3.72 -11.55 1.30
C CYS A 330 -4.46 -10.90 2.49
N VAL A 331 -3.92 -11.02 3.71
CA VAL A 331 -4.45 -10.37 4.91
C VAL A 331 -4.34 -8.84 4.81
N SER A 332 -3.26 -8.33 4.20
CA SER A 332 -3.02 -6.89 4.04
C SER A 332 -4.12 -6.20 3.21
N LEU A 333 -4.61 -6.84 2.14
CA LEU A 333 -5.66 -6.31 1.26
C LEU A 333 -6.93 -5.93 2.03
N TYR A 334 -7.33 -6.76 2.98
CA TYR A 334 -8.49 -6.53 3.83
C TYR A 334 -8.19 -5.61 5.01
N TYR A 335 -7.00 -5.74 5.62
CA TYR A 335 -6.60 -4.89 6.74
C TYR A 335 -6.49 -3.41 6.36
N GLN A 336 -5.81 -3.09 5.25
CA GLN A 336 -5.64 -1.72 4.76
C GLN A 336 -6.98 -1.04 4.47
N ARG A 337 -7.97 -1.83 4.04
CA ARG A 337 -9.35 -1.39 3.78
C ARG A 337 -10.25 -1.41 5.03
N SER A 338 -9.65 -1.53 6.22
CA SER A 338 -10.31 -1.61 7.53
C SER A 338 -11.29 -2.79 7.71
N MET A 339 -11.24 -3.80 6.84
CA MET A 339 -12.07 -5.02 6.88
C MET A 339 -11.52 -6.07 7.87
N VAL A 340 -11.10 -5.63 9.06
CA VAL A 340 -10.39 -6.44 10.06
C VAL A 340 -11.11 -7.75 10.42
N THR A 341 -12.44 -7.76 10.40
CA THR A 341 -13.23 -8.97 10.69
C THR A 341 -13.02 -10.08 9.65
N LEU A 342 -12.85 -9.72 8.37
CA LEU A 342 -12.54 -10.66 7.30
C LEU A 342 -11.05 -11.03 7.30
N ALA A 343 -10.17 -10.06 7.57
CA ALA A 343 -8.74 -10.32 7.75
C ALA A 343 -8.47 -11.33 8.88
N SER A 344 -9.17 -11.20 10.02
CA SER A 344 -9.07 -12.12 11.16
C SER A 344 -9.75 -13.47 10.89
N LEU A 345 -10.80 -13.52 10.04
CA LEU A 345 -11.36 -14.77 9.55
C LEU A 345 -10.34 -15.56 8.71
N ILE A 346 -9.58 -14.89 7.84
CA ILE A 346 -8.50 -15.50 7.07
C ILE A 346 -7.45 -16.08 8.02
N ILE A 347 -6.91 -15.28 8.94
CA ILE A 347 -5.92 -15.74 9.96
C ILE A 347 -6.43 -16.96 10.74
N GLY A 348 -7.69 -16.93 11.18
CA GLY A 348 -8.30 -18.03 11.92
C GLY A 348 -8.42 -19.35 11.17
N ASN A 349 -8.39 -19.33 9.82
CA ASN A 349 -8.47 -20.51 8.96
C ASN A 349 -7.10 -21.02 8.45
N PHE A 350 -6.03 -20.22 8.59
CA PHE A 350 -4.68 -20.52 8.07
C PHE A 350 -3.61 -20.27 9.15
N LYS A 351 -3.88 -20.69 10.39
CA LYS A 351 -3.08 -20.35 11.59
C LYS A 351 -1.63 -20.83 11.56
N ASP A 352 -1.39 -21.93 10.88
CA ASP A 352 -0.11 -22.58 10.64
C ASP A 352 0.84 -21.71 9.81
N VAL A 353 0.30 -20.91 8.88
CA VAL A 353 1.07 -19.97 8.05
C VAL A 353 0.80 -18.50 8.38
N ALA A 354 -0.09 -18.21 9.34
CA ALA A 354 -0.39 -16.86 9.85
C ALA A 354 0.64 -16.38 10.88
N TYR A 355 1.86 -16.14 10.43
CA TYR A 355 2.93 -15.56 11.25
C TYR A 355 3.82 -14.62 10.44
N CYS A 356 4.71 -13.91 11.13
CA CYS A 356 5.84 -13.20 10.53
C CYS A 356 7.13 -13.73 11.17
N PRO A 357 8.16 -14.07 10.38
CA PRO A 357 9.34 -14.77 10.88
C PRO A 357 10.21 -13.86 11.76
N GLY A 358 10.84 -14.46 12.75
CA GLY A 358 11.74 -13.83 13.70
C GLY A 358 12.12 -14.81 14.81
N ASP A 359 12.93 -14.34 15.76
CA ASP A 359 13.36 -15.11 16.93
C ASP A 359 12.19 -15.28 17.91
N GLU A 360 12.12 -16.45 18.56
CA GLU A 360 11.23 -16.67 19.70
C GLU A 360 11.85 -16.06 20.96
N LYS A 361 11.24 -14.96 21.44
CA LYS A 361 11.61 -14.32 22.71
C LYS A 361 10.55 -14.64 23.75
N GLN A 362 10.93 -15.41 24.78
CA GLN A 362 10.01 -15.88 25.82
C GLN A 362 9.91 -14.91 27.01
N THR A 363 10.94 -14.11 27.27
CA THR A 363 11.02 -13.19 28.41
C THR A 363 11.16 -11.73 27.94
N PHE A 364 10.42 -10.84 28.59
CA PHE A 364 10.47 -9.39 28.39
C PHE A 364 10.46 -8.70 29.74
N SER A 365 11.23 -7.61 29.86
CA SER A 365 11.15 -6.71 31.02
C SER A 365 10.37 -5.47 30.63
N PHE A 366 9.43 -5.06 31.47
CA PHE A 366 8.62 -3.87 31.27
C PHE A 366 8.72 -3.02 32.54
N PRO A 367 9.50 -1.93 32.51
CA PRO A 367 9.62 -1.02 33.65
C PRO A 367 8.27 -0.40 34.03
N ASP A 368 8.04 -0.17 35.32
CA ASP A 368 6.80 0.44 35.82
C ASP A 368 6.57 1.87 35.29
N ASP A 369 7.67 2.58 35.01
CA ASP A 369 7.70 3.94 34.47
C ASP A 369 7.69 4.02 32.94
N LEU A 370 7.60 2.88 32.25
CA LEU A 370 7.55 2.78 30.79
C LEU A 370 6.44 3.67 30.21
N LEU A 371 6.82 4.57 29.30
CA LEU A 371 5.93 5.59 28.74
C LEU A 371 4.97 5.00 27.70
N ILE A 372 3.68 5.22 27.94
CA ILE A 372 2.57 4.75 27.13
C ILE A 372 1.70 5.93 26.73
N SER A 373 1.50 6.10 25.42
CA SER A 373 0.75 7.20 24.83
C SER A 373 -0.65 6.79 24.37
N GLU A 374 -1.57 7.76 24.40
CA GLU A 374 -2.77 7.75 23.56
C GLU A 374 -2.42 8.22 22.12
N VAL A 375 -3.26 7.85 21.14
CA VAL A 375 -2.99 8.06 19.69
C VAL A 375 -2.73 9.50 19.25
N ASP A 376 -3.17 10.48 20.03
CA ASP A 376 -2.94 11.89 19.78
C ASP A 376 -1.61 12.41 20.36
N GLY A 377 -0.81 11.57 21.04
CA GLY A 377 0.48 11.91 21.63
C GLY A 377 0.40 12.84 22.85
N ASN A 378 -0.69 13.58 23.02
CA ASN A 378 -0.87 14.62 24.04
C ASN A 378 -1.00 14.11 25.48
N LYS A 379 -1.13 12.79 25.68
CA LYS A 379 -1.27 12.16 26.99
C LYS A 379 -0.43 10.91 27.07
N GLU A 380 0.72 11.06 27.73
CA GLU A 380 1.55 9.96 28.18
C GLU A 380 1.17 9.57 29.62
N ARG A 381 1.26 8.28 29.92
CA ARG A 381 1.05 7.68 31.24
C ARG A 381 2.11 6.61 31.45
N LYS A 382 2.39 6.28 32.70
CA LYS A 382 3.28 5.17 33.05
C LYS A 382 2.54 3.84 32.98
N LEU A 383 3.24 2.75 32.71
CA LEU A 383 2.66 1.40 32.69
C LEU A 383 1.94 1.05 34.00
N ASN A 384 2.44 1.53 35.15
CA ASN A 384 1.81 1.31 36.45
C ASN A 384 0.52 2.13 36.69
N ASP A 385 0.25 3.19 35.92
CA ASP A 385 -1.00 3.98 36.04
C ASP A 385 -2.24 3.18 35.58
N PHE A 386 -2.02 2.11 34.81
CA PHE A 386 -3.05 1.18 34.39
C PHE A 386 -3.26 0.11 35.48
N LYS A 387 -4.49 0.04 36.01
CA LYS A 387 -4.93 -1.03 36.92
C LYS A 387 -5.41 -2.25 36.12
N GLY A 388 -5.51 -3.39 36.80
CA GLY A 388 -5.96 -4.65 36.20
C GLY A 388 -4.88 -5.37 35.38
N ASN A 389 -5.29 -6.40 34.65
CA ASN A 389 -4.40 -7.22 33.83
C ASN A 389 -4.02 -6.48 32.54
N LYS A 390 -2.80 -6.66 32.07
CA LYS A 390 -2.29 -5.96 30.86
C LYS A 390 -1.85 -6.99 29.85
N ILE A 391 -2.22 -6.78 28.58
CA ILE A 391 -1.69 -7.54 27.45
C ILE A 391 -0.85 -6.59 26.62
N ILE A 392 0.44 -6.86 26.50
CA ILE A 392 1.31 -6.22 25.52
C ILE A 392 1.19 -7.00 24.20
N ALA A 393 0.69 -6.35 23.16
CA ALA A 393 0.56 -6.88 21.81
C ALA A 393 1.69 -6.34 20.93
N PHE A 394 2.63 -7.19 20.54
CA PHE A 394 3.73 -6.80 19.65
C PHE A 394 3.25 -6.75 18.20
N VAL A 395 3.58 -5.66 17.51
CA VAL A 395 3.15 -5.40 16.12
C VAL A 395 4.27 -4.81 15.29
N SER A 396 4.22 -5.04 13.99
CA SER A 396 5.22 -4.55 13.04
C SER A 396 4.57 -4.02 11.77
N ASP A 397 5.09 -2.93 11.22
CA ASP A 397 4.57 -2.25 10.02
C ASP A 397 4.66 -3.08 8.72
N ASP A 398 5.47 -4.14 8.73
CA ASP A 398 5.64 -5.17 7.69
C ASP A 398 4.83 -6.46 7.98
N CYS A 399 4.09 -6.52 9.10
CA CYS A 399 3.40 -7.73 9.56
C CYS A 399 1.88 -7.52 9.72
N PRO A 400 1.10 -7.56 8.62
CA PRO A 400 -0.36 -7.45 8.62
C PRO A 400 -1.08 -8.35 9.63
N VAL A 401 -0.61 -9.60 9.78
CA VAL A 401 -1.19 -10.55 10.75
C VAL A 401 -1.11 -10.02 12.19
N SER A 402 0.04 -9.44 12.59
CA SER A 402 0.21 -8.89 13.94
C SER A 402 -0.75 -7.73 14.24
N MET A 403 -0.92 -6.82 13.27
CA MET A 403 -1.81 -5.67 13.41
C MET A 403 -3.28 -6.11 13.49
N VAL A 404 -3.70 -7.08 12.66
CA VAL A 404 -5.06 -7.64 12.69
C VAL A 404 -5.33 -8.32 14.03
N GLU A 405 -4.43 -9.19 14.49
CA GLU A 405 -4.60 -9.91 15.76
C GLU A 405 -4.62 -8.95 16.95
N ALA A 406 -3.79 -7.91 16.96
CA ALA A 406 -3.83 -6.86 17.98
C ALA A 406 -5.19 -6.14 18.02
N VAL A 407 -5.71 -5.69 16.87
CA VAL A 407 -7.05 -5.06 16.78
C VAL A 407 -8.17 -6.03 17.21
N SER A 408 -8.11 -7.30 16.77
CA SER A 408 -9.04 -8.34 17.19
C SER A 408 -8.99 -8.59 18.70
N LYS A 409 -7.80 -8.56 19.32
CA LYS A 409 -7.63 -8.70 20.77
C LYS A 409 -8.28 -7.57 21.55
N VAL A 410 -8.10 -6.31 21.12
CA VAL A 410 -8.77 -5.16 21.77
C VAL A 410 -10.28 -5.28 21.68
N ARG A 411 -10.81 -5.65 20.51
CA ARG A 411 -12.25 -5.88 20.32
C ARG A 411 -12.78 -7.01 21.22
N GLN A 412 -12.03 -8.12 21.35
CA GLN A 412 -12.40 -9.24 22.22
C GLN A 412 -12.50 -8.81 23.69
N VAL A 413 -11.48 -8.11 24.20
CA VAL A 413 -11.42 -7.64 25.59
C VAL A 413 -12.55 -6.65 25.88
N ALA A 414 -12.81 -5.70 24.97
CA ALA A 414 -13.88 -4.72 25.10
C ALA A 414 -15.29 -5.35 25.18
N VAL A 415 -15.53 -6.46 24.46
CA VAL A 415 -16.80 -7.21 24.53
C VAL A 415 -16.90 -8.01 25.84
N GLN A 416 -15.80 -8.58 26.32
CA GLN A 416 -15.79 -9.40 27.54
C GLN A 416 -15.95 -8.60 28.85
N LYS A 417 -15.88 -7.26 28.81
CA LYS A 417 -15.97 -6.36 29.99
C LYS A 417 -15.00 -6.72 31.13
N LYS A 418 -13.86 -7.32 30.81
CA LYS A 418 -12.79 -7.59 31.78
C LYS A 418 -12.04 -6.30 32.08
N ASP A 419 -11.50 -6.20 33.30
CA ASP A 419 -10.48 -5.21 33.66
C ASP A 419 -9.11 -5.67 33.11
N GLU A 420 -9.05 -5.85 31.79
CA GLU A 420 -7.86 -6.21 31.02
C GLU A 420 -7.60 -5.07 30.01
N VAL A 421 -6.37 -4.58 29.91
CA VAL A 421 -5.98 -3.47 29.01
C VAL A 421 -5.03 -4.01 27.96
N VAL A 422 -5.29 -3.71 26.67
CA VAL A 422 -4.37 -4.07 25.58
C VAL A 422 -3.54 -2.84 25.20
N ILE A 423 -2.23 -3.03 25.21
CA ILE A 423 -1.21 -2.00 24.94
C ILE A 423 -0.36 -2.51 23.79
N VAL A 424 -0.19 -1.69 22.76
CA VAL A 424 0.48 -2.05 21.51
C VAL A 424 1.97 -1.69 21.62
N ALA A 425 2.84 -2.68 21.38
CA ALA A 425 4.29 -2.52 21.33
C ALA A 425 4.75 -2.53 19.86
N PRO A 426 4.93 -1.36 19.22
CA PRO A 426 5.48 -1.31 17.86
C PRO A 426 6.95 -1.77 17.87
N LEU A 427 7.32 -2.62 16.92
CA LEU A 427 8.72 -3.03 16.70
C LEU A 427 9.55 -1.92 16.04
N GLN A 428 8.89 -0.97 15.37
CA GLN A 428 9.49 0.24 14.81
C GLN A 428 9.19 1.47 15.69
N GLU A 429 9.68 2.64 15.26
CA GLU A 429 9.14 3.92 15.70
C GLU A 429 7.62 4.01 15.42
N LEU A 430 6.89 4.70 16.28
CA LEU A 430 5.43 4.77 16.23
C LEU A 430 4.96 5.50 14.96
N SER A 431 4.39 4.76 14.01
CA SER A 431 4.06 5.26 12.67
C SER A 431 2.57 5.53 12.46
N VAL A 432 2.23 6.20 11.35
CA VAL A 432 0.82 6.47 10.95
C VAL A 432 0.02 5.17 10.78
N LYS A 433 0.65 4.06 10.36
CA LYS A 433 0.01 2.74 10.25
C LYS A 433 -0.41 2.19 11.61
N HIS A 434 0.46 2.27 12.61
CA HIS A 434 0.16 1.92 14.00
C HIS A 434 -1.01 2.76 14.54
N LEU A 435 -0.95 4.08 14.37
CA LEU A 435 -2.01 4.99 14.83
C LEU A 435 -3.36 4.76 14.12
N ALA A 436 -3.35 4.28 12.87
CA ALA A 436 -4.57 3.92 12.14
C ALA A 436 -5.36 2.76 12.78
N MET A 437 -4.71 1.87 13.54
CA MET A 437 -5.36 0.74 14.23
C MET A 437 -6.53 1.18 15.11
N ARG A 438 -6.42 2.33 15.81
CA ARG A 438 -7.50 2.87 16.66
C ARG A 438 -8.75 3.25 15.86
N LYS A 439 -8.60 3.71 14.61
CA LYS A 439 -9.74 4.02 13.72
C LYS A 439 -10.55 2.79 13.33
N MET A 440 -9.98 1.59 13.49
CA MET A 440 -10.64 0.30 13.22
C MET A 440 -11.40 -0.25 14.44
N LEU A 441 -11.43 0.46 15.58
CA LEU A 441 -12.15 0.05 16.78
C LEU A 441 -13.54 0.70 16.84
N ARG A 442 -14.58 -0.11 17.07
CA ARG A 442 -15.94 0.37 17.40
C ARG A 442 -16.14 0.60 18.90
N SER A 443 -15.35 -0.07 19.72
CA SER A 443 -15.34 0.00 21.17
C SER A 443 -14.00 -0.51 21.71
N GLY A 444 -13.70 -0.20 22.98
CA GLY A 444 -12.41 -0.47 23.61
C GLY A 444 -11.43 0.69 23.49
N LYS A 445 -10.42 0.70 24.36
CA LYS A 445 -9.28 1.63 24.30
C LYS A 445 -8.04 0.86 23.85
N MET A 446 -7.18 1.54 23.09
CA MET A 446 -5.90 1.02 22.60
C MET A 446 -4.85 2.09 22.88
N PHE A 447 -3.76 1.67 23.50
CA PHE A 447 -2.63 2.50 23.92
C PHE A 447 -1.35 1.98 23.27
N PHE A 448 -0.30 2.80 23.20
CA PHE A 448 0.95 2.46 22.49
C PHE A 448 2.16 2.68 23.39
N ILE A 449 3.12 1.76 23.40
CA ILE A 449 4.43 1.99 24.03
C ILE A 449 5.23 2.95 23.15
N ASN A 450 5.53 4.14 23.67
CA ASN A 450 6.25 5.20 22.95
C ASN A 450 7.66 5.46 23.50
N ASP A 451 8.30 4.44 24.06
CA ASP A 451 9.64 4.56 24.61
C ASP A 451 10.69 4.04 23.61
N GLU A 452 11.43 4.96 22.98
CA GLU A 452 12.48 4.61 22.01
C GLU A 452 13.68 3.91 22.68
N LYS A 453 13.99 4.24 23.93
CA LYS A 453 15.09 3.64 24.68
C LYS A 453 14.74 2.19 25.02
N TRP A 454 13.56 1.94 25.60
CA TRP A 454 13.07 0.59 25.87
C TRP A 454 13.03 -0.26 24.60
N ARG A 455 12.58 0.31 23.47
CA ARG A 455 12.62 -0.39 22.16
C ARG A 455 14.06 -0.78 21.77
N LYS A 456 15.02 0.14 21.84
CA LYS A 456 16.44 -0.16 21.52
C LYS A 456 17.03 -1.24 22.45
N ASP A 457 16.73 -1.14 23.75
CA ASP A 457 17.26 -2.06 24.78
C ASP A 457 16.61 -3.46 24.70
N ASN A 458 15.38 -3.59 24.20
CA ASN A 458 14.61 -4.85 24.23
C ASN A 458 14.33 -5.49 22.86
N LEU A 459 14.38 -4.74 21.76
CA LEU A 459 13.93 -5.16 20.42
C LEU A 459 15.07 -5.17 19.39
N SER A 460 16.27 -5.54 19.83
CA SER A 460 17.49 -5.61 19.00
C SER A 460 17.48 -6.69 17.90
N LYS A 461 16.42 -7.51 17.83
CA LYS A 461 16.25 -8.60 16.85
C LYS A 461 14.81 -8.64 16.34
N LYS A 462 14.61 -9.15 15.12
CA LYS A 462 13.27 -9.42 14.58
C LYS A 462 12.60 -10.50 15.45
N ILE A 463 11.41 -10.22 15.98
CA ILE A 463 10.65 -11.13 16.85
C ILE A 463 9.60 -11.86 16.02
N LYS A 464 9.36 -13.14 16.31
CA LYS A 464 8.27 -13.92 15.71
C LYS A 464 6.91 -13.34 16.12
N LEU A 465 6.07 -13.00 15.15
CA LEU A 465 4.73 -12.42 15.37
C LEU A 465 3.64 -13.33 14.79
N PRO A 466 2.37 -13.26 15.27
CA PRO A 466 1.87 -12.41 16.35
C PRO A 466 2.37 -12.86 17.74
N LEU A 467 2.61 -11.89 18.63
CA LEU A 467 3.08 -12.16 19.99
C LEU A 467 2.31 -11.31 21.01
N PHE A 468 1.86 -11.96 22.08
CA PHE A 468 1.15 -11.33 23.19
C PHE A 468 1.80 -11.74 24.51
N VAL A 469 2.17 -10.75 25.33
CA VAL A 469 2.74 -10.97 26.67
C VAL A 469 1.78 -10.41 27.71
N ARG A 470 1.47 -11.20 28.75
CA ARG A 470 0.65 -10.74 29.87
C ARG A 470 1.51 -10.17 30.98
N ILE A 471 1.05 -9.08 31.58
CA ILE A 471 1.63 -8.45 32.76
C ILE A 471 0.49 -8.20 33.75
N GLY A 472 0.60 -8.71 34.98
CA GLY A 472 -0.44 -8.61 36.00
C GLY A 472 -1.14 -9.95 36.26
N GLY A 473 -1.50 -10.14 37.54
CA GLY A 473 -1.71 -11.45 38.16
C GLY A 473 -0.42 -11.89 38.88
N ASP A 474 -0.52 -12.21 40.16
CA ASP A 474 0.61 -12.72 40.95
C ASP A 474 1.14 -14.01 40.31
N PHE A 475 2.44 -14.04 40.02
CA PHE A 475 3.16 -15.30 39.80
C PHE A 475 3.44 -15.93 41.17
N ASN A 476 2.46 -16.67 41.69
CA ASN A 476 2.65 -17.72 42.69
C ASN A 476 2.76 -19.07 41.99
#